data_AF-A0A517U6X9-F1
#
_entry.id   AF-A0A517U6X9-F1
#
_cell.length_a   1.000
_cell.length_b   1.000
_cell.length_c   1.000
_cell.angle_alpha   90.00
_cell.angle_beta   90.00
_cell.angle_gamma   90.00
#
_symmetry.space_group_name_H-M   'P 1'
#
loop_
_entity.id
_entity.type
_entity.pdbx_description
1 polymer ?
#
loop_
_entity_poly.entity_id
_entity_poly.type
_entity_poly.pdbx_seq_one_letter_code
_entity_poly.pdbx_strand_id
1 'polypeptide(L)'
;MRVKTSWRVLGYKEAPKANVAAARTFRLKGRVMSVEKSINDTFPSPRHSAYMNTFSELEDLINQYLSDMPARIERLSRTFVDGDWELLNRSVHQLKGSAGSYGFPAISVAADRLETLLADRRNSPEVAAALADLIAICKQARSVREATVPEADKR
;
A
#
# COMPACT_ATOMS: atom_id res chain seq x y z
N MET A 1 6.71 -27.87 -34.74
CA MET A 1 5.50 -27.02 -34.55
C MET A 1 5.57 -26.35 -33.19
N ARG A 2 5.84 -25.05 -33.13
CA ARG A 2 5.31 -24.15 -32.10
C ARG A 2 5.21 -22.77 -32.72
N VAL A 3 4.01 -22.23 -32.67
CA VAL A 3 3.55 -21.01 -33.33
C VAL A 3 4.18 -19.77 -32.70
N LYS A 4 4.53 -18.83 -33.57
CA LYS A 4 4.95 -17.46 -33.26
C LYS A 4 3.74 -16.66 -32.77
N THR A 5 3.91 -15.93 -31.67
CA THR A 5 3.15 -14.70 -31.43
C THR A 5 4.14 -13.57 -31.19
N SER A 6 3.88 -12.50 -31.94
CA SER A 6 4.75 -11.39 -32.28
C SER A 6 4.68 -10.30 -31.22
N TRP A 7 5.81 -9.96 -30.59
CA TRP A 7 5.99 -8.72 -29.86
C TRP A 7 6.71 -7.70 -30.76
N ARG A 8 5.93 -7.04 -31.61
CA ARG A 8 6.27 -5.79 -32.31
C ARG A 8 5.11 -4.90 -31.88
N VAL A 9 5.26 -3.86 -31.06
CA VAL A 9 5.90 -2.58 -31.35
C VAL A 9 6.06 -1.87 -30.00
N LEU A 10 7.27 -1.39 -29.69
CA LEU A 10 7.61 -0.18 -28.94
C LEU A 10 9.06 -0.36 -28.44
N GLY A 11 9.97 0.37 -29.09
CA GLY A 11 11.41 0.16 -28.98
C GLY A 11 11.97 0.49 -27.61
N TYR A 12 12.27 -0.53 -26.81
CA TYR A 12 13.24 -0.44 -25.72
C TYR A 12 14.57 -1.04 -26.18
N LYS A 13 15.49 -0.16 -26.59
CA LYS A 13 16.90 -0.49 -26.79
C LYS A 13 17.52 -0.78 -25.41
N GLU A 14 18.10 -1.96 -25.31
CA GLU A 14 19.26 -2.37 -24.51
C GLU A 14 19.78 -1.38 -23.45
N ALA A 15 19.74 -1.81 -22.20
CA ALA A 15 20.31 -1.11 -21.06
C ALA A 15 21.84 -0.98 -21.17
N PRO A 16 22.41 0.24 -21.07
CA PRO A 16 23.85 0.40 -20.95
C PRO A 16 24.30 0.09 -19.52
N LYS A 17 25.26 -0.85 -19.42
CA LYS A 17 26.15 -0.99 -18.27
C LYS A 17 26.92 0.33 -18.10
N ALA A 18 26.54 1.14 -17.14
CA ALA A 18 27.33 2.30 -16.74
C ALA A 18 27.13 2.58 -15.26
N ASN A 19 28.23 2.33 -14.55
CA ASN A 19 28.56 2.84 -13.24
C ASN A 19 28.27 4.36 -13.18
N VAL A 20 27.30 4.78 -12.39
CA VAL A 20 27.09 6.21 -12.08
C VAL A 20 27.11 6.37 -10.57
N ALA A 21 28.34 6.45 -10.07
CA ALA A 21 28.66 7.24 -8.90
C ALA A 21 28.14 8.67 -9.13
N ALA A 22 27.00 9.00 -8.52
CA ALA A 22 26.56 10.38 -8.40
C ALA A 22 27.42 11.08 -7.33
N ALA A 23 28.63 11.48 -7.73
CA ALA A 23 29.52 12.31 -6.93
C ALA A 23 28.88 13.69 -6.76
N ARG A 24 28.39 14.00 -5.55
CA ARG A 24 28.16 15.40 -5.15
C ARG A 24 29.51 16.06 -4.97
N THR A 25 29.89 16.91 -5.90
CA THR A 25 31.09 17.74 -5.83
C THR A 25 30.97 18.73 -4.68
N PHE A 26 31.65 18.46 -3.57
CA PHE A 26 31.93 19.45 -2.54
C PHE A 26 33.43 19.76 -2.55
N ARG A 27 33.76 20.99 -2.89
CA ARG A 27 35.14 21.49 -2.99
C ARG A 27 35.58 22.00 -1.62
N LEU A 28 36.52 21.31 -0.98
CA LEU A 28 37.35 21.92 0.07
C LEU A 28 38.82 21.58 -0.12
N LYS A 29 39.62 22.55 0.31
CA LYS A 29 40.99 22.83 -0.09
C LYS A 29 41.97 21.99 0.75
N GLY A 30 42.92 21.37 0.06
CA GLY A 30 44.26 21.07 0.58
C GLY A 30 44.35 19.98 1.65
N ARG A 31 44.77 18.77 1.22
CA ARG A 31 45.74 17.85 1.86
C ARG A 31 45.37 16.41 1.50
N VAL A 32 46.27 15.78 0.76
CA VAL A 32 46.18 14.37 0.35
C VAL A 32 46.40 13.50 1.58
N MET A 33 45.42 12.69 1.94
CA MET A 33 45.58 11.53 2.83
C MET A 33 44.86 10.38 2.13
N SER A 34 45.63 9.43 1.61
CA SER A 34 45.11 8.15 1.12
C SER A 34 44.38 7.46 2.26
N VAL A 35 43.09 7.19 2.06
CA VAL A 35 42.31 6.29 2.92
C VAL A 35 41.63 5.30 1.98
N GLU A 36 42.35 4.22 1.66
CA GLU A 36 41.68 2.97 1.30
C GLU A 36 41.06 2.42 2.58
N LYS A 37 39.79 2.77 2.85
CA LYS A 37 39.02 2.13 3.91
C LYS A 37 38.09 1.12 3.27
N SER A 38 38.51 -0.13 3.35
CA SER A 38 37.70 -1.33 3.27
C SER A 38 36.26 -1.07 3.74
N ILE A 39 35.31 -1.11 2.81
CA ILE A 39 33.86 -1.04 3.07
C ILE A 39 33.33 -2.40 3.54
N ASN A 40 34.07 -3.09 4.40
CA ASN A 40 33.67 -4.40 4.93
C ASN A 40 33.50 -4.46 6.45
N ASP A 41 33.28 -3.32 7.10
CA ASP A 41 32.95 -3.31 8.53
C ASP A 41 31.70 -2.48 8.83
N THR A 42 30.74 -3.16 9.48
CA THR A 42 29.57 -2.63 10.21
C THR A 42 28.24 -2.56 9.46
N PHE A 43 27.77 -3.67 8.91
CA PHE A 43 26.37 -4.05 9.14
C PHE A 43 26.39 -5.27 10.07
N PRO A 44 25.94 -5.17 11.34
CA PRO A 44 25.75 -6.36 12.14
C PRO A 44 24.82 -7.28 11.36
N SER A 45 25.25 -8.51 11.12
CA SER A 45 24.46 -9.51 10.41
C SER A 45 23.08 -9.53 11.06
N PRO A 46 22.00 -9.17 10.34
CA PRO A 46 20.67 -9.31 10.89
C PRO A 46 20.51 -10.75 11.35
N ARG A 47 20.23 -10.98 12.64
CA ARG A 47 19.71 -12.28 13.04
C ARG A 47 18.40 -12.42 12.27
N HIS A 48 18.42 -13.19 11.18
CA HIS A 48 17.30 -13.34 10.25
C HIS A 48 15.98 -13.63 10.99
N SER A 49 16.05 -14.31 12.13
CA SER A 49 14.95 -14.55 13.06
C SER A 49 14.23 -13.27 13.55
N ALA A 50 14.93 -12.18 13.85
CA ALA A 50 14.30 -10.95 14.35
C ALA A 50 13.54 -10.17 13.25
N TYR A 51 14.03 -10.22 12.01
CA TYR A 51 13.35 -9.62 10.85
C TYR A 51 12.15 -10.46 10.38
N MET A 52 12.23 -11.79 10.50
CA MET A 52 11.10 -12.67 10.18
C MET A 52 9.99 -12.59 11.24
N ASN A 53 10.33 -12.39 12.52
CA ASN A 53 9.33 -12.26 13.58
C ASN A 53 8.51 -10.97 13.43
N THR A 54 9.15 -9.83 13.14
CA THR A 54 8.43 -8.56 12.89
C THR A 54 7.60 -8.60 11.62
N PHE A 55 8.04 -9.33 10.59
CA PHE A 55 7.23 -9.56 9.39
C PHE A 55 5.97 -10.37 9.72
N SER A 56 6.09 -11.45 10.49
CA SER A 56 4.96 -12.28 10.93
C SER A 56 3.96 -11.49 11.79
N GLU A 57 4.43 -10.72 12.76
CA GLU A 57 3.56 -9.90 13.62
C GLU A 57 2.78 -8.85 12.83
N LEU A 58 3.42 -8.24 11.81
CA LEU A 58 2.74 -7.32 10.91
C LEU A 58 1.69 -8.02 10.04
N GLU A 59 1.98 -9.23 9.57
CA GLU A 59 1.03 -10.02 8.79
C GLU A 59 -0.23 -10.39 9.58
N ASP A 60 -0.08 -10.76 10.86
CA ASP A 60 -1.20 -11.03 11.76
C ASP A 60 -2.05 -9.78 12.00
N LEU A 61 -1.42 -8.62 12.20
CA LEU A 61 -2.10 -7.34 12.33
C LEU A 61 -2.90 -6.98 11.07
N ILE A 62 -2.32 -7.21 9.89
CA ILE A 62 -3.00 -6.99 8.60
C ILE A 62 -4.18 -7.96 8.45
N ASN A 63 -4.00 -9.23 8.81
CA ASN A 63 -5.04 -10.24 8.74
C ASN A 63 -6.22 -9.89 9.67
N GLN A 64 -5.94 -9.45 10.90
CA GLN A 64 -6.94 -8.95 11.85
C GLN A 64 -7.67 -7.71 11.30
N TYR A 65 -6.94 -6.77 10.72
CA TYR A 65 -7.55 -5.58 10.11
C TYR A 65 -8.51 -5.95 8.96
N LEU A 66 -8.12 -6.91 8.12
CA LEU A 66 -8.91 -7.39 7.00
C LEU A 66 -10.08 -8.28 7.44
N SER A 67 -9.97 -9.02 8.55
CA SER A 67 -11.11 -9.79 9.10
C SER A 67 -12.24 -8.88 9.58
N ASP A 68 -11.91 -7.67 10.04
CA ASP A 68 -12.88 -6.66 10.49
C ASP A 68 -13.49 -5.83 9.33
N MET A 69 -12.89 -5.87 8.14
CA MET A 69 -13.35 -5.09 6.98
C MET A 69 -14.83 -5.31 6.61
N PRO A 70 -15.38 -6.53 6.59
CA PRO A 70 -16.77 -6.76 6.22
C PRO A 70 -17.75 -6.01 7.12
N ALA A 71 -17.52 -6.03 8.43
CA ALA A 71 -18.35 -5.31 9.39
C ALA A 71 -18.27 -3.78 9.20
N ARG A 72 -17.08 -3.27 8.84
CA ARG A 72 -16.89 -1.84 8.53
C ARG A 72 -17.61 -1.44 7.24
N ILE A 73 -17.53 -2.26 6.19
CA ILE A 73 -18.26 -2.05 4.93
C ILE A 73 -19.77 -2.04 5.16
N GLU A 74 -20.27 -2.99 5.96
CA GLU A 74 -21.68 -3.07 6.29
C GLU A 74 -22.13 -1.83 7.06
N ARG A 75 -21.34 -1.37 8.03
CA ARG A 75 -21.63 -0.14 8.77
C ARG A 75 -21.73 1.07 7.85
N LEU A 76 -20.76 1.27 6.94
CA LEU A 76 -20.77 2.36 5.97
C LEU A 76 -22.04 2.32 5.10
N SER A 77 -22.40 1.13 4.63
CA SER A 77 -23.58 0.92 3.79
C SER A 77 -24.88 1.24 4.54
N ARG A 78 -25.00 0.78 5.79
CA ARG A 78 -26.16 1.07 6.65
C ARG A 78 -26.29 2.56 6.93
N THR A 79 -25.21 3.22 7.37
CA THR A 79 -25.24 4.66 7.67
C THR A 79 -25.59 5.51 6.45
N PHE A 80 -25.21 5.06 5.25
CA PHE A 80 -25.58 5.71 4.00
C PHE A 80 -27.08 5.53 3.69
N VAL A 81 -27.62 4.31 3.83
CA VAL A 81 -29.05 4.02 3.63
C VAL A 81 -29.92 4.74 4.65
N ASP A 82 -29.49 4.79 5.91
CA ASP A 82 -30.18 5.46 7.01
C ASP A 82 -30.10 7.00 6.91
N GLY A 83 -29.28 7.52 5.99
CA GLY A 83 -29.08 8.96 5.81
C GLY A 83 -28.34 9.64 6.96
N ASP A 84 -27.65 8.88 7.80
CA ASP A 84 -26.83 9.40 8.91
C ASP A 84 -25.46 9.86 8.38
N TRP A 85 -25.46 11.03 7.74
CA TRP A 85 -24.29 11.62 7.10
C TRP A 85 -23.14 11.91 8.08
N GLU A 86 -23.46 12.20 9.35
CA GLU A 86 -22.47 12.50 10.38
C GLU A 86 -21.76 11.22 10.84
N LEU A 87 -22.52 10.15 11.08
CA LEU A 87 -21.95 8.85 11.42
C LEU A 87 -21.21 8.23 10.22
N LEU A 88 -21.70 8.42 9.00
CA LEU A 88 -21.02 8.01 7.78
C LEU A 88 -19.65 8.71 7.67
N ASN A 89 -19.62 10.05 7.80
CA ASN A 89 -18.36 10.81 7.72
C ASN A 89 -17.35 10.32 8.78
N ARG A 90 -17.77 10.18 10.04
CA ARG A 90 -16.90 9.64 11.11
C ARG A 90 -16.36 8.25 10.78
N SER A 91 -17.19 7.37 10.23
CA SER A 91 -16.79 6.01 9.86
C SER A 91 -15.77 6.02 8.71
N VAL A 92 -15.98 6.89 7.71
CA VAL A 92 -15.05 7.09 6.58
C VAL A 92 -13.71 7.65 7.07
N HIS A 93 -13.74 8.66 7.95
CA HIS A 93 -12.55 9.26 8.56
C HIS A 93 -11.72 8.22 9.32
N GLN A 94 -12.36 7.39 10.15
CA GLN A 94 -11.69 6.29 10.87
C GLN A 94 -11.08 5.25 9.91
N LEU A 95 -11.79 4.92 8.83
CA LEU A 95 -11.29 4.00 7.83
C LEU A 95 -10.05 4.56 7.13
N LYS A 96 -10.06 5.84 6.73
CA LYS A 96 -8.93 6.55 6.13
C LYS A 96 -7.68 6.49 7.02
N GLY A 97 -7.84 6.84 8.30
CA GLY A 97 -6.74 6.89 9.27
C GLY A 97 -6.14 5.51 9.53
N SER A 98 -6.99 4.49 9.70
CA SER A 98 -6.51 3.12 9.92
C SER A 98 -5.86 2.51 8.68
N ALA A 99 -6.45 2.67 7.50
CA ALA A 99 -5.95 2.05 6.26
C ALA A 99 -4.52 2.49 5.90
N GLY A 100 -4.16 3.74 6.19
CA GLY A 100 -2.82 4.26 5.93
C GLY A 100 -1.75 3.56 6.78
N SER A 101 -2.06 3.29 8.05
CA SER A 101 -1.16 2.61 8.98
C SER A 101 -0.90 1.14 8.62
N TYR A 102 -1.86 0.48 7.97
CA TYR A 102 -1.73 -0.93 7.56
C TYR A 102 -1.20 -1.11 6.13
N GLY A 103 -0.84 -0.02 5.43
CA GLY A 103 -0.26 -0.09 4.09
C GLY A 103 -1.28 -0.21 2.95
N PHE A 104 -2.51 0.29 3.15
CA PHE A 104 -3.56 0.34 2.12
C PHE A 104 -3.83 1.78 1.63
N PRO A 105 -2.86 2.43 0.95
CA PRO A 105 -3.00 3.84 0.54
C PRO A 105 -4.18 4.07 -0.41
N ALA A 106 -4.53 3.08 -1.24
CA ALA A 106 -5.69 3.17 -2.13
C ALA A 106 -7.03 3.33 -1.37
N ILE A 107 -7.16 2.66 -0.22
CA ILE A 107 -8.34 2.80 0.64
C ILE A 107 -8.36 4.20 1.27
N SER A 108 -7.21 4.68 1.77
CA SER A 108 -7.11 6.03 2.34
C SER A 108 -7.46 7.13 1.33
N VAL A 109 -6.99 7.02 0.08
CA VAL A 109 -7.32 7.98 -0.99
C VAL A 109 -8.80 7.94 -1.35
N ALA A 110 -9.39 6.75 -1.47
CA ALA A 110 -10.82 6.63 -1.76
C ALA A 110 -11.70 7.17 -0.62
N ALA A 111 -11.30 6.94 0.63
CA ALA A 111 -11.98 7.45 1.81
C ALA A 111 -11.87 8.99 1.90
N ASP A 112 -10.71 9.57 1.58
CA ASP A 112 -10.51 11.03 1.53
C ASP A 112 -11.41 11.71 0.48
N ARG A 113 -11.54 11.08 -0.70
CA ARG A 113 -12.47 11.55 -1.74
C ARG A 113 -13.92 11.55 -1.25
N LEU A 114 -14.34 10.48 -0.57
CA LEU A 114 -15.69 10.40 -0.01
C LEU A 114 -15.91 11.41 1.13
N GLU A 115 -14.93 11.59 2.01
CA GLU A 115 -14.97 12.59 3.10
C GLU A 115 -15.16 14.00 2.55
N THR A 116 -14.43 14.35 1.49
CA THR A 116 -14.55 15.64 0.79
C THR A 116 -15.95 15.83 0.20
N LEU A 117 -16.49 14.82 -0.48
CA LEU A 117 -17.84 14.88 -1.05
C LEU A 117 -18.92 15.04 0.02
N LEU A 118 -18.76 14.39 1.17
CA LEU A 118 -19.69 14.49 2.30
C LEU A 118 -19.67 15.86 2.98
N ALA A 119 -18.58 16.62 2.87
CA ALA A 119 -18.48 17.98 3.37
C ALA A 119 -19.25 18.97 2.48
N ASP A 120 -19.16 18.83 1.16
CA ASP A 120 -19.71 19.80 0.20
C ASP A 120 -21.12 19.46 -0.29
N ARG A 121 -21.42 18.18 -0.50
CA ARG A 121 -22.64 17.72 -1.20
C ARG A 121 -23.23 16.46 -0.56
N ARG A 122 -23.88 16.62 0.59
CA ARG A 122 -24.66 15.54 1.23
C ARG A 122 -25.80 15.09 0.30
N ASN A 123 -26.07 13.79 0.28
CA ASN A 123 -27.17 13.19 -0.49
C ASN A 123 -27.10 13.40 -2.02
N SER A 124 -25.89 13.40 -2.59
CA SER A 124 -25.69 13.50 -4.02
C SER A 124 -25.38 12.12 -4.64
N PRO A 125 -25.70 11.87 -5.92
CA PRO A 125 -25.35 10.61 -6.59
C PRO A 125 -23.84 10.35 -6.62
N GLU A 126 -23.02 11.41 -6.56
CA GLU A 126 -21.57 11.31 -6.46
C GLU A 126 -21.11 10.68 -5.13
N VAL A 127 -21.81 10.93 -4.02
CA VAL A 127 -21.53 10.27 -2.73
C VAL A 127 -21.80 8.77 -2.83
N ALA A 128 -22.91 8.38 -3.46
CA ALA A 128 -23.25 6.98 -3.68
C ALA A 128 -22.19 6.26 -4.52
N ALA A 129 -21.75 6.90 -5.61
CA ALA A 129 -20.70 6.38 -6.48
C ALA A 129 -19.35 6.26 -5.74
N ALA A 130 -18.95 7.30 -5.00
CA ALA A 130 -17.71 7.28 -4.23
C ALA A 130 -17.72 6.24 -3.10
N LEU A 131 -18.87 6.02 -2.46
CA LEU A 131 -19.04 4.94 -1.49
C LEU A 131 -18.91 3.56 -2.13
N ALA A 132 -19.53 3.35 -3.30
CA ALA A 132 -19.41 2.10 -4.04
C ALA A 132 -17.95 1.81 -4.45
N ASP A 133 -17.23 2.84 -4.95
CA ASP A 133 -15.80 2.76 -5.27
C ASP A 133 -14.98 2.34 -4.04
N LEU A 134 -15.19 2.99 -2.89
CA LEU A 134 -14.50 2.68 -1.64
C LEU A 134 -14.74 1.22 -1.20
N ILE A 135 -15.99 0.76 -1.27
CA ILE A 135 -16.35 -0.62 -0.91
C ILE A 135 -15.69 -1.63 -1.86
N ALA A 136 -15.65 -1.33 -3.16
CA ALA A 136 -15.00 -2.21 -4.15
C ALA A 136 -13.51 -2.37 -3.85
N ILE A 137 -12.80 -1.28 -3.54
CA ILE A 137 -11.38 -1.31 -3.17
C ILE A 137 -11.16 -2.12 -1.88
N CYS A 138 -12.01 -1.94 -0.87
CA CYS A 138 -11.90 -2.71 0.38
C CYS A 138 -12.09 -4.21 0.15
N LYS A 139 -13.03 -4.60 -0.71
CA LYS A 139 -13.24 -6.01 -1.10
C LYS A 139 -12.05 -6.57 -1.86
N GLN A 140 -11.49 -5.80 -2.79
CA GLN A 140 -10.31 -6.20 -3.57
C GLN A 140 -9.09 -6.42 -2.67
N ALA A 141 -8.84 -5.54 -1.69
CA ALA A 141 -7.75 -5.69 -0.74
C ALA A 141 -7.84 -7.04 0.03
N ARG A 142 -9.05 -7.45 0.42
CA ARG A 142 -9.30 -8.75 1.04
C ARG A 142 -9.03 -9.92 0.10
N SER A 143 -9.59 -9.89 -1.12
CA SER A 143 -9.44 -10.98 -2.08
C SER A 143 -7.99 -11.19 -2.53
N VAL A 144 -7.21 -10.10 -2.68
CA VAL A 144 -5.78 -10.20 -2.99
C VAL A 144 -5.03 -10.90 -1.86
N ARG A 145 -5.32 -10.55 -0.60
CA ARG A 145 -4.68 -11.20 0.55
C ARG A 145 -5.03 -12.69 0.63
N GLU A 146 -6.30 -13.03 0.49
CA GLU A 146 -6.79 -14.42 0.47
C GLU A 146 -6.12 -15.25 -0.63
N ALA A 147 -5.82 -14.66 -1.80
CA ALA A 147 -5.12 -15.34 -2.88
C ALA A 147 -3.60 -15.52 -2.64
N THR A 148 -2.98 -14.65 -1.85
CA THR A 148 -1.53 -14.67 -1.57
C THR A 148 -1.13 -15.56 -0.38
N VAL A 149 -2.08 -15.95 0.47
CA VAL A 149 -1.85 -16.93 1.54
C VAL A 149 -2.37 -18.28 1.04
N PRO A 150 -1.53 -19.11 0.37
CA PRO A 150 -1.95 -20.46 0.03
C PRO A 150 -2.22 -21.22 1.33
N GLU A 151 -3.46 -21.68 1.45
CA GLU A 151 -3.99 -22.69 2.36
C GLU A 151 -2.94 -23.76 2.78
N ALA A 152 -2.11 -23.46 3.78
CA ALA A 152 -1.06 -24.37 4.26
C ALA A 152 -1.23 -24.79 5.72
N ASP A 153 -2.29 -24.36 6.40
CA ASP A 153 -2.53 -24.77 7.80
C ASP A 153 -4.01 -25.00 8.08
N LYS A 154 -4.55 -26.05 7.45
CA LYS A 154 -5.67 -26.81 8.00
C LYS A 154 -5.16 -28.21 8.30
N ARG A 155 -4.58 -28.40 9.49
CA ARG A 155 -4.33 -29.71 10.08
C ARG A 155 -5.05 -29.83 11.42
#